data_AF-A0A368VG31-F1
#
_entry.id   AF-A0A368VG31-F1
#
_cell.length_a   1.000
_cell.length_b   1.000
_cell.length_c   1.000
_cell.angle_alpha   90.00
_cell.angle_beta   90.00
_cell.angle_gamma   90.00
#
_symmetry.space_group_name_H-M   'P 1'
#
loop_
_entity.id
_entity.type
_entity.pdbx_description
1 polymer ?
#
loop_
_entity_poly.entity_id
_entity_poly.type
_entity_poly.pdbx_seq_one_letter_code
_entity_poly.pdbx_strand_id
1 'polypeptide(L)'
;MQNDWNFRYFDDPLRNAEFIESPCESCGSEENCLDGVFFDEPEFDRESVCMDCLVDGKVKVHIRDYLVEKLERNVKKSYPSELEDKVPKIVDIQCSELKKSPPIPWIQQNDWVVCCGEFAKYLGEWSQEKFELSSANRNGKEFQLSILEKEYRDRIEDEELFWEDIGNDTAIYVFECLKCAHKRAQFDKVTNIQQSYLDWLRAIQGFFFTGLLSAAAIGFNKPEPKARSNTRIQMTISFRLSIIRMEPMWNTDMTVFVRRRPGHISITTSIRSSKR
;
A
#
# COMPACT_ATOMS: atom_id res chain seq x y z
N MET A 1 -13.05 -24.72 4.96
CA MET A 1 -13.12 -24.74 3.48
C MET A 1 -12.22 -23.63 3.01
N GLN A 2 -11.23 -23.91 2.18
CA GLN A 2 -10.42 -22.84 1.57
C GLN A 2 -11.31 -22.23 0.47
N ASN A 3 -11.80 -21.01 0.68
CA ASN A 3 -12.49 -20.28 -0.37
C ASN A 3 -11.44 -19.93 -1.42
N ASP A 4 -11.56 -20.50 -2.62
CA ASP A 4 -10.68 -20.20 -3.73
C ASP A 4 -11.16 -18.89 -4.36
N TRP A 5 -10.66 -17.75 -3.87
CA TRP A 5 -11.04 -16.44 -4.40
C TRP A 5 -10.39 -16.24 -5.76
N ASN A 6 -11.21 -16.36 -6.81
CA ASN A 6 -10.78 -16.17 -8.19
C ASN A 6 -11.31 -14.83 -8.74
N PHE A 7 -10.42 -13.86 -8.88
CA PHE A 7 -10.74 -12.55 -9.44
C PHE A 7 -10.26 -12.46 -10.88
N ARG A 8 -11.11 -11.91 -11.74
CA ARG A 8 -10.78 -11.71 -13.16
C ARG A 8 -9.56 -10.81 -13.35
N TYR A 9 -9.44 -9.77 -12.54
CA TYR A 9 -8.42 -8.74 -12.69
C TYR A 9 -7.33 -8.79 -11.62
N PHE A 10 -7.39 -9.68 -10.63
CA PHE A 10 -6.40 -9.74 -9.56
C PHE A 10 -5.86 -11.17 -9.41
N ASP A 11 -4.55 -11.36 -9.61
CA ASP A 11 -3.91 -12.65 -9.46
C ASP A 11 -3.52 -12.92 -8.00
N ASP A 12 -3.65 -14.17 -7.56
CA ASP A 12 -3.17 -14.66 -6.26
C ASP A 12 -3.45 -13.68 -5.09
N PRO A 13 -4.73 -13.51 -4.70
CA PRO A 13 -5.10 -12.50 -3.72
C PRO A 13 -4.42 -12.68 -2.37
N LEU A 14 -4.16 -13.93 -1.96
CA LEU A 14 -3.47 -14.23 -0.70
C LEU A 14 -2.02 -13.73 -0.67
N ARG A 15 -1.39 -13.63 -1.85
CA ARG A 15 -0.02 -13.15 -1.98
C ARG A 15 0.05 -11.65 -2.22
N ASN A 16 -0.86 -11.12 -3.04
CA ASN A 16 -0.71 -9.81 -3.67
C ASN A 16 -1.56 -8.70 -3.03
N ALA A 17 -2.53 -9.05 -2.16
CA ALA A 17 -3.32 -8.09 -1.41
C ALA A 17 -2.71 -7.82 -0.03
N GLU A 18 -3.02 -6.66 0.55
CA GLU A 18 -2.56 -6.30 1.89
C GLU A 18 -3.61 -6.72 2.93
N PHE A 19 -3.20 -7.56 3.88
CA PHE A 19 -4.06 -8.07 4.95
C PHE A 19 -3.65 -7.51 6.31
N ILE A 20 -4.65 -7.26 7.16
CA ILE A 20 -4.50 -6.77 8.53
C ILE A 20 -5.22 -7.66 9.52
N GLU A 21 -4.86 -7.55 10.80
CA GLU A 21 -5.45 -8.35 11.88
C GLU A 21 -6.80 -7.80 12.37
N SER A 22 -7.16 -6.56 12.00
CA SER A 22 -8.41 -5.92 12.44
C SER A 22 -9.62 -6.65 11.87
N PRO A 23 -10.66 -6.94 12.68
CA PRO A 23 -11.87 -7.60 12.20
C PRO A 23 -12.61 -6.76 11.14
N CYS A 24 -13.26 -7.43 10.19
CA CYS A 24 -14.03 -6.78 9.15
C CYS A 24 -15.19 -5.94 9.71
N GLU A 25 -15.28 -4.67 9.30
CA GLU A 25 -16.33 -3.75 9.74
C GLU A 25 -17.75 -4.20 9.34
N SER A 26 -17.87 -4.94 8.24
CA SER A 26 -19.17 -5.33 7.68
C SER A 26 -19.77 -6.57 8.33
N CYS A 27 -18.95 -7.51 8.82
CA CYS A 27 -19.44 -8.79 9.34
C CYS A 27 -18.76 -9.27 10.63
N GLY A 28 -17.70 -8.61 11.09
CA GLY A 28 -16.94 -8.99 12.28
C GLY A 28 -16.00 -10.19 12.12
N SER A 29 -15.77 -10.68 10.90
CA SER A 29 -14.78 -11.75 10.63
C SER A 29 -13.37 -11.29 10.96
N GLU A 30 -12.55 -12.17 11.54
CA GLU A 30 -11.10 -11.94 11.76
C GLU A 30 -10.24 -12.55 10.65
N GLU A 31 -10.84 -13.32 9.74
CA GLU A 31 -10.14 -14.04 8.69
C GLU A 31 -10.00 -13.22 7.41
N ASN A 32 -8.78 -13.16 6.87
CA ASN A 32 -8.44 -12.57 5.56
C ASN A 32 -9.04 -11.18 5.35
N CYS A 33 -8.76 -10.30 6.31
CA CYS A 33 -9.22 -8.92 6.33
C CYS A 33 -8.24 -8.02 5.57
N LEU A 34 -8.72 -7.36 4.53
CA LEU A 34 -7.97 -6.40 3.73
C LEU A 34 -7.85 -5.06 4.46
N ASP A 35 -6.72 -4.38 4.27
CA ASP A 35 -6.55 -3.00 4.74
C ASP A 35 -7.50 -2.05 4.01
N GLY A 36 -8.39 -1.41 4.76
CA GLY A 36 -9.41 -0.51 4.22
C GLY A 36 -8.82 0.76 3.59
N VAL A 37 -7.57 1.14 3.91
CA VAL A 37 -6.92 2.34 3.37
C VAL A 37 -6.82 2.33 1.84
N PHE A 38 -6.75 1.15 1.22
CA PHE A 38 -6.58 1.01 -0.23
C PHE A 38 -7.89 0.99 -1.02
N PHE A 39 -9.05 1.01 -0.35
CA PHE A 39 -10.35 1.02 -1.04
C PHE A 39 -10.65 2.37 -1.73
N ASP A 40 -9.88 3.42 -1.41
CA ASP A 40 -9.92 4.76 -2.03
C ASP A 40 -11.35 5.33 -2.08
N GLU A 41 -12.16 5.05 -1.04
CA GLU A 41 -13.50 5.60 -0.86
C GLU A 41 -13.40 7.04 -0.30
N PRO A 42 -13.71 8.10 -1.08
CA PRO A 42 -13.47 9.47 -0.64
C PRO A 42 -14.33 9.93 0.54
N GLU A 43 -15.46 9.26 0.77
CA GLU A 43 -16.49 9.64 1.73
C GLU A 43 -16.46 8.80 3.02
N PHE A 44 -15.71 7.69 3.03
CA PHE A 44 -15.71 6.73 4.12
C PHE A 44 -14.30 6.21 4.36
N ASP A 45 -13.74 6.54 5.52
CA ASP A 45 -12.55 5.85 6.01
C ASP A 45 -12.98 4.43 6.39
N ARG A 46 -12.42 3.44 5.69
CA ARG A 46 -12.54 2.03 6.02
C ARG A 46 -11.28 1.60 6.72
N GLU A 47 -11.41 0.92 7.85
CA GLU A 47 -10.29 0.27 8.51
C GLU A 47 -10.07 -1.14 7.96
N SER A 48 -11.14 -1.94 7.83
CA SER A 48 -11.01 -3.38 7.53
C SER A 48 -12.19 -4.00 6.76
N VAL A 49 -11.88 -4.76 5.71
CA VAL A 49 -12.87 -5.48 4.88
C VAL A 49 -12.42 -6.91 4.61
N CYS A 50 -13.16 -7.93 5.05
CA CYS A 50 -12.82 -9.31 4.69
C CYS A 50 -13.14 -9.62 3.22
N MET A 51 -12.35 -10.54 2.66
CA MET A 51 -12.49 -11.00 1.28
C MET A 51 -13.91 -11.47 0.92
N ASP A 52 -14.59 -12.18 1.83
CA ASP A 52 -15.96 -12.64 1.58
C ASP A 52 -16.95 -11.48 1.46
N CYS A 53 -16.80 -10.42 2.27
CA CYS A 53 -17.66 -9.23 2.16
C CYS A 53 -17.41 -8.45 0.87
N LEU A 54 -16.17 -8.43 0.38
CA LEU A 54 -15.81 -7.85 -0.91
C LEU A 54 -16.45 -8.64 -2.08
N VAL A 55 -16.32 -9.98 -2.07
CA VAL A 55 -16.89 -10.86 -3.11
C VAL A 55 -18.42 -10.78 -3.15
N ASP A 56 -19.06 -10.76 -1.96
CA ASP A 56 -20.50 -10.54 -1.81
C ASP A 56 -20.96 -9.16 -2.29
N GLY A 57 -20.02 -8.23 -2.51
CA GLY A 57 -20.29 -6.86 -2.93
C GLY A 57 -20.92 -5.99 -1.84
N LYS A 58 -20.74 -6.35 -0.56
CA LYS A 58 -21.11 -5.52 0.60
C LYS A 58 -20.27 -4.26 0.68
N VAL A 59 -19.00 -4.38 0.27
CA VAL A 59 -18.07 -3.28 0.05
C VAL A 59 -17.52 -3.40 -1.37
N LYS A 60 -17.21 -2.28 -2.01
CA LYS A 60 -16.72 -2.23 -3.39
C LYS A 60 -15.57 -1.25 -3.48
N VAL A 61 -14.54 -1.59 -4.25
CA VAL A 61 -13.47 -0.65 -4.56
C VAL A 61 -14.02 0.52 -5.37
N HIS A 62 -13.61 1.74 -5.05
CA HIS A 62 -13.97 2.92 -5.84
C HIS A 62 -13.19 2.92 -7.18
N ILE A 63 -13.91 3.13 -8.29
CA ILE A 63 -13.28 3.32 -9.61
C ILE A 63 -13.47 4.78 -9.98
N ARG A 64 -12.37 5.50 -10.14
CA ARG A 64 -12.35 6.91 -10.49
C ARG A 64 -12.91 7.15 -11.91
N ASP A 65 -13.61 8.26 -12.11
CA ASP A 65 -14.31 8.55 -13.37
C ASP A 65 -13.39 8.53 -14.61
N TYR A 66 -12.18 9.09 -14.51
CA TYR A 66 -11.25 9.08 -15.65
C TYR A 66 -10.80 7.66 -16.05
N LEU A 67 -10.79 6.68 -15.12
CA LEU A 67 -10.51 5.28 -15.46
C LEU A 67 -11.68 4.67 -16.24
N VAL A 68 -12.91 5.02 -15.88
CA VAL A 68 -14.11 4.63 -16.64
C VAL A 68 -14.06 5.22 -18.05
N GLU A 69 -13.71 6.50 -18.18
CA GLU A 69 -13.53 7.16 -19.49
C GLU A 69 -12.36 6.55 -20.29
N LYS A 70 -11.25 6.21 -19.64
CA LYS A 70 -10.11 5.52 -20.26
C LYS A 70 -10.54 4.14 -20.77
N LEU A 71 -11.35 3.41 -20.01
CA LEU A 71 -11.91 2.14 -20.43
C LEU A 71 -12.83 2.31 -21.63
N GLU A 72 -13.79 3.23 -21.56
CA GLU A 72 -14.74 3.50 -22.65
C GLU A 72 -14.02 3.82 -23.97
N ARG A 73 -13.00 4.70 -23.92
CA ARG A 73 -12.17 5.02 -25.10
C ARG A 73 -11.45 3.79 -25.65
N ASN A 74 -10.93 2.92 -24.79
CA ASN A 74 -10.26 1.70 -25.23
C ASN A 74 -11.23 0.67 -25.80
N VAL A 75 -12.44 0.55 -25.24
CA VAL A 75 -13.53 -0.29 -25.75
C VAL A 75 -13.90 0.21 -27.15
N LYS A 76 -14.21 1.50 -27.33
CA LYS A 76 -14.56 2.07 -28.65
C LYS A 76 -13.48 1.83 -29.72
N LYS A 77 -12.20 1.92 -29.36
CA LYS A 77 -11.08 1.60 -30.27
C LYS A 77 -10.99 0.12 -30.65
N SER A 78 -11.44 -0.77 -29.76
CA SER A 78 -11.30 -2.22 -29.91
C SER A 78 -12.49 -2.87 -30.61
N TYR A 79 -13.64 -2.18 -30.70
CA TYR A 79 -14.87 -2.71 -31.32
C TYR A 79 -15.20 -1.98 -32.64
N PRO A 80 -15.75 -2.69 -33.64
CA PRO A 80 -16.34 -2.08 -34.83
C PRO A 80 -17.48 -1.11 -34.48
N SER A 81 -17.71 -0.11 -35.35
CA SER A 81 -18.76 0.92 -35.20
C SER A 81 -20.17 0.34 -34.98
N GLU A 82 -20.45 -0.87 -35.46
CA GLU A 82 -21.74 -1.55 -35.31
C GLU A 82 -22.05 -2.02 -33.88
N LEU A 83 -21.08 -1.95 -32.96
CA LEU A 83 -21.24 -2.34 -31.56
C LEU A 83 -21.19 -1.13 -30.61
N GLU A 84 -21.24 0.10 -31.13
CA GLU A 84 -21.14 1.33 -30.35
C GLU A 84 -22.24 1.43 -29.27
N ASP A 85 -23.47 1.04 -29.59
CA ASP A 85 -24.59 0.99 -28.62
C ASP A 85 -24.37 0.01 -27.46
N LYS A 86 -23.46 -0.96 -27.62
CA LYS A 86 -23.12 -1.94 -26.57
C LYS A 86 -21.99 -1.49 -25.67
N VAL A 87 -21.26 -0.44 -26.04
CA VAL A 87 -20.11 0.08 -25.27
C VAL A 87 -20.47 0.36 -23.82
N PRO A 88 -21.58 1.08 -23.49
CA PRO A 88 -21.92 1.36 -22.09
C PRO A 88 -22.13 0.09 -21.28
N LYS A 89 -22.78 -0.93 -21.86
CA LYS A 89 -23.03 -2.21 -21.20
C LYS A 89 -21.74 -2.99 -20.96
N ILE A 90 -20.80 -2.95 -21.89
CA ILE A 90 -19.48 -3.60 -21.74
C ILE A 90 -18.70 -2.93 -20.61
N VAL A 91 -18.66 -1.60 -20.60
CA VAL A 91 -17.98 -0.82 -19.55
C VAL A 91 -18.59 -1.11 -18.18
N ASP A 92 -19.92 -1.11 -18.06
CA ASP A 92 -20.62 -1.38 -16.80
C ASP A 92 -20.32 -2.78 -16.23
N ILE A 93 -20.32 -3.82 -17.08
CA ILE A 93 -19.96 -5.18 -16.69
C ILE A 93 -18.52 -5.21 -16.16
N GLN A 94 -17.57 -4.63 -16.90
CA GLN A 94 -16.17 -4.67 -16.50
C GLN A 94 -15.89 -3.87 -15.22
N CYS A 95 -16.52 -2.71 -15.05
CA CYS A 95 -16.43 -1.93 -13.82
C CYS A 95 -17.07 -2.68 -12.64
N SER A 96 -18.18 -3.38 -12.86
CA SER A 96 -18.84 -4.18 -11.83
C SER A 96 -17.98 -5.37 -11.36
N GLU A 97 -17.25 -5.99 -12.28
CA GLU A 97 -16.26 -7.03 -11.95
C GLU A 97 -15.05 -6.45 -11.21
N LEU A 98 -14.52 -5.31 -11.68
CA LEU A 98 -13.36 -4.69 -11.03
C LEU A 98 -13.66 -4.21 -9.61
N LYS A 99 -14.85 -3.66 -9.37
CA LYS A 99 -15.33 -3.23 -8.03
C LYS A 99 -15.28 -4.31 -6.96
N LYS A 100 -15.25 -5.58 -7.37
CA LYS A 100 -15.18 -6.75 -6.46
C LYS A 100 -13.78 -7.36 -6.38
N SER A 101 -12.78 -6.78 -7.05
CA SER A 101 -11.38 -7.20 -6.89
C SER A 101 -10.78 -6.59 -5.63
N PRO A 102 -9.79 -7.23 -4.99
CA PRO A 102 -9.03 -6.58 -3.93
C PRO A 102 -8.41 -5.29 -4.45
N PRO A 103 -8.31 -4.24 -3.60
CA PRO A 103 -7.53 -3.07 -3.96
C PRO A 103 -6.05 -3.47 -4.06
N ILE A 104 -5.33 -2.80 -4.96
CA ILE A 104 -3.88 -2.96 -5.05
C ILE A 104 -3.26 -2.08 -3.96
N PRO A 105 -2.24 -2.56 -3.23
CA PRO A 105 -1.57 -1.79 -2.17
C PRO A 105 -0.62 -0.73 -2.77
N TRP A 106 -1.20 0.26 -3.43
CA TRP A 106 -0.48 1.37 -4.04
C TRP A 106 0.13 2.29 -2.97
N ILE A 107 1.25 2.93 -3.30
CA ILE A 107 1.87 3.93 -2.41
C ILE A 107 1.26 5.31 -2.67
N GLN A 108 0.94 5.63 -3.93
CA GLN A 108 0.50 6.97 -4.32
C GLN A 108 -0.67 6.99 -5.31
N GLN A 109 -0.63 6.20 -6.38
CA GLN A 109 -1.62 6.30 -7.46
C GLN A 109 -2.35 4.98 -7.69
N ASN A 110 -3.67 5.03 -7.64
CA ASN A 110 -4.55 3.88 -7.82
C ASN A 110 -5.09 3.82 -9.26
N ASP A 111 -4.20 3.59 -10.22
CA ASP A 111 -4.55 3.58 -11.65
C ASP A 111 -4.56 2.16 -12.22
N TRP A 112 -5.74 1.54 -12.27
CA TRP A 112 -5.83 0.25 -12.93
C TRP A 112 -5.48 0.33 -14.42
N VAL A 113 -4.59 -0.54 -14.89
CA VAL A 113 -4.17 -0.56 -16.29
C VAL A 113 -5.29 -1.05 -17.20
N VAL A 114 -5.51 -0.37 -18.32
CA VAL A 114 -6.47 -0.74 -19.36
C VAL A 114 -5.73 -1.09 -20.65
N CYS A 115 -6.04 -2.24 -21.25
CA CYS A 115 -5.47 -2.67 -22.51
C CYS A 115 -6.50 -3.43 -23.37
N CYS A 116 -6.49 -3.21 -24.69
CA CYS A 116 -7.40 -3.89 -25.63
C CYS A 116 -8.90 -3.83 -25.26
N GLY A 117 -9.33 -2.71 -24.67
CA GLY A 117 -10.73 -2.52 -24.27
C GLY A 117 -11.15 -3.34 -23.05
N GLU A 118 -10.20 -3.64 -22.16
CA GLU A 118 -10.45 -4.33 -20.89
C GLU A 118 -9.44 -3.93 -19.81
N PHE A 119 -9.81 -4.05 -18.53
CA PHE A 119 -8.85 -3.97 -17.43
C PHE A 119 -7.85 -5.12 -17.53
N ALA A 120 -6.57 -4.82 -17.31
CA ALA A 120 -5.52 -5.82 -17.25
C ALA A 120 -5.54 -6.54 -15.90
N LYS A 121 -5.06 -7.78 -15.86
CA LYS A 121 -4.93 -8.55 -14.62
C LYS A 121 -3.68 -8.13 -13.87
N TYR A 122 -3.81 -7.66 -12.64
CA TYR A 122 -2.70 -7.40 -11.73
C TYR A 122 -2.00 -8.70 -11.36
N LEU A 123 -0.68 -8.74 -11.52
CA LEU A 123 0.18 -9.90 -11.28
C LEU A 123 1.02 -9.77 -10.00
N GLY A 124 0.86 -8.68 -9.25
CA GLY A 124 1.67 -8.38 -8.08
C GLY A 124 2.72 -7.30 -8.33
N GLU A 125 3.37 -6.91 -7.22
CA GLU A 125 4.58 -6.11 -7.22
C GLU A 125 5.78 -7.00 -7.60
N TRP A 126 6.63 -6.54 -8.51
CA TRP A 126 7.76 -7.32 -9.01
C TRP A 126 9.10 -6.77 -8.55
N SER A 127 9.90 -7.65 -7.96
CA SER A 127 11.31 -7.40 -7.66
C SER A 127 12.20 -7.52 -8.91
N GLN A 128 13.45 -7.06 -8.80
CA GLN A 128 14.48 -7.26 -9.83
C GLN A 128 14.60 -8.74 -10.24
N GLU A 129 14.69 -9.65 -9.27
CA GLU A 129 14.76 -11.09 -9.51
C GLU A 129 13.56 -11.59 -10.34
N LYS A 130 12.35 -11.12 -10.02
CA LYS A 130 11.15 -11.51 -10.77
C LYS A 130 11.20 -11.01 -12.22
N PHE A 131 11.71 -9.81 -12.47
CA PHE A 131 11.94 -9.29 -13.81
C PHE A 131 12.96 -10.12 -14.59
N GLU A 132 14.10 -10.46 -13.97
CA GLU A 132 15.12 -11.29 -14.58
C GLU A 132 14.58 -12.66 -14.99
N LEU A 133 13.87 -13.32 -14.07
CA LEU A 133 13.26 -14.64 -14.32
C LEU A 133 12.16 -14.60 -15.38
N SER A 134 11.50 -13.44 -15.57
CA SER A 134 10.42 -13.26 -16.53
C SER A 134 10.91 -12.78 -17.91
N SER A 135 12.18 -12.37 -18.01
CA SER A 135 12.78 -11.89 -19.26
C SER A 135 13.39 -13.05 -20.07
N ALA A 136 13.25 -13.01 -21.40
CA ALA A 136 13.72 -14.08 -22.28
C ALA A 136 15.26 -14.27 -22.27
N ASN A 137 15.99 -13.18 -22.02
CA ASN A 137 17.46 -13.12 -22.05
C ASN A 137 18.07 -12.93 -20.64
N ARG A 138 17.28 -13.04 -19.57
CA ARG A 138 17.66 -12.64 -18.20
C ARG A 138 18.06 -11.17 -18.05
N ASN A 139 17.74 -10.32 -19.03
CA ASN A 139 17.89 -8.88 -18.90
C ASN A 139 16.61 -8.28 -18.30
N GLY A 140 16.50 -8.35 -16.98
CA GLY A 140 15.33 -7.85 -16.25
C GLY A 140 15.08 -6.35 -16.48
N LYS A 141 16.15 -5.54 -16.51
CA LYS A 141 16.07 -4.09 -16.71
C LYS A 141 15.52 -3.70 -18.07
N GLU A 142 16.05 -4.29 -19.14
CA GLU A 142 15.55 -4.05 -20.50
C GLU A 142 14.07 -4.46 -20.60
N PHE A 143 13.71 -5.60 -20.00
CA PHE A 143 12.33 -6.07 -20.02
C PHE A 143 11.40 -5.13 -19.23
N GLN A 144 11.79 -4.72 -18.04
CA GLN A 144 11.07 -3.76 -17.20
C GLN A 144 10.78 -2.47 -17.97
N LEU A 145 11.81 -1.86 -18.57
CA LEU A 145 11.63 -0.64 -19.37
C LEU A 145 10.69 -0.87 -20.55
N SER A 146 10.75 -2.04 -21.20
CA SER A 146 9.93 -2.36 -22.37
C SER A 146 8.43 -2.42 -22.08
N ILE A 147 8.03 -2.78 -20.85
CA ILE A 147 6.61 -2.90 -20.45
C ILE A 147 6.05 -1.64 -19.79
N LEU A 148 6.89 -0.63 -19.54
CA LEU A 148 6.43 0.69 -19.09
C LEU A 148 5.80 1.45 -20.26
N GLU A 149 4.64 2.05 -20.02
CA GLU A 149 4.06 3.01 -20.96
C GLU A 149 4.99 4.22 -21.11
N LYS A 150 4.97 4.84 -22.29
CA LYS A 150 5.88 5.94 -22.63
C LYS A 150 5.86 7.06 -21.58
N GLU A 151 4.68 7.43 -21.09
CA GLU A 151 4.51 8.51 -20.10
C GLU A 151 5.21 8.19 -18.76
N TYR A 152 5.27 6.93 -18.36
CA TYR A 152 6.02 6.51 -17.16
C TYR A 152 7.52 6.46 -17.45
N ARG A 153 7.90 5.97 -18.63
CA ARG A 153 9.31 5.90 -19.04
C ARG A 153 9.96 7.29 -19.14
N ASP A 154 9.22 8.26 -19.67
CA ASP A 154 9.69 9.65 -19.82
C ASP A 154 9.92 10.35 -18.46
N ARG A 155 9.43 9.78 -17.35
CA ARG A 155 9.67 10.26 -15.97
C ARG A 155 10.94 9.68 -15.33
N ILE A 156 11.62 8.76 -16.01
CA ILE A 156 12.86 8.14 -15.52
C ILE A 156 14.04 9.00 -15.98
N GLU A 157 14.72 9.63 -15.03
CA GLU A 157 15.90 10.46 -15.31
C GLU A 157 17.18 9.62 -15.49
N ASP A 158 17.29 8.54 -14.71
CA ASP A 158 18.42 7.61 -14.71
C ASP A 158 17.90 6.18 -14.61
N GLU A 159 18.11 5.39 -15.67
CA GLU A 159 17.63 4.01 -15.77
C GLU A 159 18.37 3.05 -14.84
N GLU A 160 19.65 3.31 -14.52
CA GLU A 160 20.43 2.46 -13.61
C GLU A 160 19.96 2.67 -12.18
N LEU A 161 19.85 3.92 -11.74
CA LEU A 161 19.33 4.24 -10.41
C LEU A 161 17.89 3.74 -10.26
N PHE A 162 17.05 3.93 -11.27
CA PHE A 162 15.68 3.42 -11.26
C PHE A 162 15.60 1.90 -11.13
N TRP A 163 16.53 1.17 -11.76
CA TRP A 163 16.63 -0.28 -11.60
C TRP A 163 17.07 -0.65 -10.18
N GLU A 164 18.10 0.00 -9.64
CA GLU A 164 18.65 -0.25 -8.31
C GLU A 164 17.66 0.09 -7.16
N ASP A 165 16.75 1.04 -7.39
CA ASP A 165 15.75 1.50 -6.41
C ASP A 165 14.58 0.52 -6.20
N ILE A 166 14.42 -0.49 -7.06
CA ILE A 166 13.28 -1.42 -7.01
C ILE A 166 13.27 -2.20 -5.68
N GLY A 167 12.14 -2.13 -4.97
CA GLY A 167 11.95 -2.78 -3.66
C GLY A 167 12.49 -1.97 -2.47
N ASN A 168 13.16 -0.84 -2.73
CA ASN A 168 13.57 0.12 -1.72
C ASN A 168 12.67 1.34 -1.75
N ASP A 169 12.93 2.24 -2.70
CA ASP A 169 12.21 3.51 -2.85
C ASP A 169 11.30 3.50 -4.08
N THR A 170 11.30 2.42 -4.86
CA THR A 170 10.44 2.23 -6.03
C THR A 170 9.70 0.90 -5.95
N ALA A 171 8.37 0.94 -5.98
CA ALA A 171 7.52 -0.25 -6.16
C ALA A 171 7.06 -0.32 -7.62
N ILE A 172 7.04 -1.52 -8.20
CA ILE A 172 6.62 -1.72 -9.59
C ILE A 172 5.50 -2.75 -9.66
N TYR A 173 4.34 -2.29 -10.10
CA TYR A 173 3.12 -3.06 -10.20
C TYR A 173 2.93 -3.54 -11.63
N VAL A 174 2.87 -4.86 -11.81
CA VAL A 174 2.82 -5.48 -13.14
C VAL A 174 1.43 -6.01 -13.44
N PHE A 175 1.00 -5.80 -14.68
CA PHE A 175 -0.30 -6.18 -15.19
C PHE A 175 -0.16 -6.97 -16.49
N GLU A 176 -1.12 -7.85 -16.78
CA GLU A 176 -1.20 -8.60 -18.03
C GLU A 176 -2.54 -8.38 -18.73
N CYS A 177 -2.49 -8.02 -20.01
CA CYS A 177 -3.69 -7.91 -20.82
C CYS A 177 -4.32 -9.29 -21.04
N LEU A 178 -5.58 -9.45 -20.65
CA LEU A 178 -6.33 -10.71 -20.81
C LEU A 178 -6.56 -11.13 -22.27
N LYS A 179 -6.35 -10.23 -23.25
CA LYS A 179 -6.55 -10.49 -24.68
C LYS A 179 -5.27 -10.75 -25.45
N CYS A 180 -4.24 -9.91 -25.26
CA CYS A 180 -2.99 -10.02 -26.01
C CYS A 180 -1.82 -10.59 -25.19
N ALA A 181 -2.03 -10.88 -23.90
CA ALA A 181 -1.02 -11.35 -22.94
C ALA A 181 0.20 -10.42 -22.78
N HIS A 182 0.17 -9.21 -23.36
CA HIS A 182 1.23 -8.25 -23.20
C HIS A 182 1.22 -7.70 -21.77
N LYS A 183 2.41 -7.61 -21.18
CA LYS A 183 2.60 -7.07 -19.84
C LYS A 183 2.73 -5.56 -19.89
N ARG A 184 2.22 -4.91 -18.85
CA ARG A 184 2.35 -3.47 -18.63
C ARG A 184 2.75 -3.24 -17.19
N ALA A 185 3.53 -2.20 -16.93
CA ALA A 185 3.90 -1.83 -15.58
C ALA A 185 3.56 -0.38 -15.28
N GLN A 186 3.29 -0.11 -14.01
CA GLN A 186 3.29 1.20 -13.40
C GLN A 186 4.25 1.17 -12.22
N PHE A 187 4.80 2.32 -11.85
CA PHE A 187 5.65 2.43 -10.68
C PHE A 187 5.22 3.60 -9.81
N ASP A 188 5.37 3.41 -8.51
CA ASP A 188 5.29 4.47 -7.51
C ASP A 188 6.66 4.62 -6.84
N LYS A 189 7.00 5.86 -6.49
CA LYS A 189 8.18 6.14 -5.67
C LYS A 189 7.75 6.49 -4.25
N VAL A 190 8.40 5.90 -3.27
CA VAL A 190 8.29 6.33 -1.87
C VAL A 190 8.87 7.74 -1.81
N THR A 191 8.07 8.73 -1.43
CA THR A 191 8.62 10.08 -1.25
C THR A 191 9.46 10.15 0.02
N ASN A 192 10.47 11.03 0.06
CA ASN A 192 11.32 11.25 1.24
C ASN A 192 10.54 11.46 2.56
N ILE A 193 9.30 11.95 2.49
CA ILE A 193 8.42 12.10 3.66
C ILE A 193 7.95 10.72 4.18
N GLN A 194 7.56 9.81 3.28
CA GLN A 194 7.18 8.43 3.62
C GLN A 194 8.39 7.58 4.01
N GLN A 195 9.54 7.76 3.35
CA GLN A 195 10.77 7.07 3.72
C GLN A 195 11.25 7.50 5.11
N SER A 196 11.18 8.80 5.44
CA SER A 196 11.47 9.28 6.78
C SER A 196 10.51 8.72 7.85
N TYR A 197 9.25 8.43 7.49
CA TYR A 197 8.28 7.82 8.38
C TYR A 197 8.55 6.31 8.57
N LEU A 198 8.87 5.58 7.50
CA LEU A 198 9.21 4.15 7.55
C LEU A 198 10.56 3.92 8.27
N ASP A 199 11.56 4.73 7.99
CA ASP A 199 12.85 4.72 8.69
C ASP A 199 12.68 5.10 10.16
N TRP A 200 11.79 6.05 10.47
CA TRP A 200 11.45 6.40 11.84
C TRP A 200 10.70 5.28 12.57
N LEU A 201 9.76 4.58 11.92
CA LEU A 201 9.08 3.40 12.48
C LEU A 201 10.07 2.26 12.75
N ARG A 202 10.97 1.97 11.80
CA ARG A 202 12.05 0.98 11.95
C ARG A 202 13.04 1.36 13.04
N ALA A 203 13.41 2.65 13.12
CA ALA A 203 14.27 3.17 14.17
C ALA A 203 13.61 3.07 15.56
N ILE A 204 12.30 3.32 15.65
CA ILE A 204 11.52 3.17 16.89
C ILE A 204 11.43 1.70 17.30
N GLN A 205 11.11 0.79 16.39
CA GLN A 205 11.08 -0.65 16.69
C GLN A 205 12.46 -1.15 17.17
N GLY A 206 13.55 -0.69 16.53
CA GLY A 206 14.92 -0.97 16.96
C GLY A 206 15.31 -0.35 18.31
N PHE A 207 14.87 0.87 18.59
CA PHE A 207 15.12 1.55 19.88
C PHE A 207 14.33 0.94 21.03
N PHE A 208 13.10 0.48 20.78
CA PHE A 208 12.31 -0.22 21.80
C PHE A 208 12.92 -1.58 22.13
N PHE A 209 13.42 -2.33 21.14
CA PHE A 209 14.09 -3.61 21.38
C PHE A 209 15.40 -3.46 22.17
N THR A 210 16.24 -2.49 21.81
CA THR A 210 17.53 -2.24 22.51
C THR A 210 17.35 -1.54 23.86
N GLY A 211 16.36 -0.65 23.98
CA GLY A 211 16.00 0.05 25.22
C GLY A 211 15.34 -0.86 26.25
N LEU A 212 14.48 -1.81 25.86
CA LEU A 212 13.90 -2.81 26.77
C LEU A 212 14.94 -3.79 27.29
N LEU A 213 15.90 -4.23 26.45
CA LEU A 213 17.01 -5.07 26.89
C LEU A 213 17.91 -4.35 27.90
N SER A 214 18.16 -3.06 27.71
CA SER A 214 18.97 -2.25 28.64
C SER A 214 18.22 -1.97 29.95
N ALA A 215 16.91 -1.72 29.90
CA ALA A 215 16.08 -1.53 31.11
C ALA A 215 15.86 -2.85 31.88
N ALA A 216 15.79 -3.99 31.19
CA ALA A 216 15.76 -5.31 31.81
C ALA A 216 17.11 -5.67 32.47
N ALA A 217 18.23 -5.32 31.84
CA ALA A 217 19.57 -5.56 32.40
C ALA A 217 19.87 -4.71 33.66
N ILE A 218 19.33 -3.47 33.73
CA ILE A 218 19.49 -2.60 34.91
C ILE A 218 18.54 -3.01 36.07
N GLY A 219 17.50 -3.81 35.79
CA GLY A 219 16.50 -4.26 36.77
C GLY A 219 16.85 -5.50 37.61
N PHE A 220 17.93 -6.23 37.29
CA PHE A 220 18.23 -7.52 37.94
C PHE A 220 19.09 -7.45 39.20
N ASN A 221 19.46 -6.26 39.69
CA ASN A 221 20.31 -6.11 40.89
C ASN A 221 19.79 -5.08 41.90
N LYS A 222 18.51 -5.16 42.29
CA LYS A 222 18.06 -4.52 43.54
C LYS A 222 17.11 -5.44 44.33
N PRO A 223 17.31 -5.57 45.65
CA PRO A 223 16.42 -6.34 46.50
C PRO A 223 15.04 -5.67 46.57
N GLU A 224 14.00 -6.49 46.66
CA GLU A 224 12.60 -6.07 46.72
C GLU A 224 12.37 -4.92 47.71
N PRO A 225 11.72 -3.81 47.28
CA PRO A 225 11.05 -2.93 48.21
C PRO A 225 9.55 -3.26 48.24
N LYS A 226 9.09 -3.70 49.40
CA LYS A 226 7.68 -3.59 49.82
C LYS A 226 7.29 -2.12 49.84
N ALA A 227 6.59 -1.61 48.82
CA ALA A 227 5.63 -0.51 48.92
C ALA A 227 4.98 -0.22 47.57
N ARG A 228 3.65 -0.07 47.57
CA ARG A 228 2.88 0.50 46.45
C ARG A 228 3.31 1.95 46.23
N SER A 229 4.05 2.23 45.16
CA SER A 229 4.21 3.59 44.62
C SER A 229 3.90 3.60 43.12
N ASN A 230 2.96 4.46 42.73
CA ASN A 230 2.70 4.79 41.33
C ASN A 230 3.80 5.74 40.85
N THR A 231 4.93 5.20 40.42
CA THR A 231 6.00 6.01 39.83
C THR A 231 5.59 6.40 38.40
N ARG A 232 5.27 7.69 38.20
CA ARG A 232 5.02 8.27 36.88
C ARG A 232 6.37 8.72 36.33
N ILE A 233 6.91 8.00 35.35
CA ILE A 233 8.12 8.41 34.63
C ILE A 233 7.66 9.20 33.41
N GLN A 234 7.99 10.49 33.35
CA GLN A 234 7.73 11.34 32.19
C GLN A 234 9.06 11.57 31.48
N MET A 235 9.24 10.96 30.32
CA MET A 235 10.37 11.27 29.43
C MET A 235 9.88 12.22 28.36
N THR A 236 10.39 13.45 28.37
CA THR A 236 10.21 14.39 27.27
C THR A 236 11.42 14.25 26.36
N ILE A 237 11.21 13.76 25.15
CA ILE A 237 12.26 13.69 24.12
C ILE A 237 11.97 14.80 23.12
N SER A 238 12.79 15.84 23.11
CA SER A 238 12.67 16.96 22.18
C SER A 238 13.71 16.79 21.06
N PHE A 239 13.27 16.75 19.81
CA PHE A 239 14.16 16.81 18.65
C PHE A 239 13.94 18.11 17.90
N ARG A 240 15.03 18.74 17.44
CA ARG A 240 15.00 19.92 16.59
C ARG A 240 15.32 19.48 15.17
N LEU A 241 14.30 19.28 14.33
CA LEU A 241 14.48 19.02 12.91
C LEU A 241 15.06 20.29 12.25
N SER A 242 16.35 20.23 11.90
CA SER A 242 16.99 21.26 11.09
C SER A 242 16.95 20.77 9.64
N ILE A 243 15.88 21.10 8.92
CA ILE A 243 15.76 20.82 7.49
C ILE A 243 16.78 21.71 6.77
N ILE A 244 17.80 21.10 6.15
CA ILE A 244 18.75 21.83 5.32
C ILE A 244 18.02 22.18 4.01
N ARG A 245 17.70 23.47 3.87
CA ARG A 245 17.17 24.16 2.68
C ARG A 245 15.80 23.69 2.16
N MET A 246 14.74 23.93 2.94
CA MET A 246 13.53 24.65 2.50
C MET A 246 12.97 25.35 3.74
N GLU A 247 12.45 26.58 3.60
CA GLU A 247 11.96 27.38 4.73
C GLU A 247 10.96 26.58 5.61
N PRO A 248 11.19 26.46 6.94
CA PRO A 248 10.36 25.62 7.78
C PRO A 248 9.04 26.33 8.10
N MET A 249 7.94 25.92 7.47
CA MET A 249 6.60 26.47 7.71
C MET A 249 5.79 25.77 8.83
N TRP A 250 6.32 24.73 9.47
CA TRP A 250 5.57 23.95 10.46
C TRP A 250 6.44 23.56 11.66
N ASN A 251 5.91 23.76 12.87
CA ASN A 251 6.44 23.17 14.09
C ASN A 251 5.55 21.98 14.46
N THR A 252 6.15 20.80 14.59
CA THR A 252 5.47 19.58 15.04
C THR A 252 6.00 19.19 16.41
N ASP A 253 5.13 19.26 17.41
CA ASP A 253 5.42 18.78 18.76
C ASP A 253 4.80 17.39 18.95
N MET A 254 5.63 16.40 19.30
CA MET A 254 5.16 15.06 19.63
C MET A 254 5.36 14.79 21.12
N THR A 255 4.30 14.32 21.78
CA THR A 255 4.34 13.89 23.19
C THR A 255 4.05 12.41 23.28
N VAL A 256 4.94 11.66 23.93
CA VAL A 256 4.77 10.22 24.18
C VAL A 256 4.40 10.01 25.65
N PHE A 257 3.30 9.32 25.89
CA PHE A 257 2.85 8.92 27.21
C PHE A 257 3.07 7.43 27.41
N VAL A 258 3.92 7.07 28.37
CA VAL A 258 4.12 5.67 28.77
C VAL A 258 3.43 5.43 30.10
N ARG A 259 2.50 4.47 30.14
CA ARG A 259 1.81 4.07 31.36
C ARG A 259 2.13 2.61 31.66
N ARG A 260 2.73 2.36 32.82
CA ARG A 260 3.06 1.02 33.30
C ARG A 260 2.05 0.56 34.34
N ARG A 261 1.45 -0.61 34.14
CA ARG A 261 0.71 -1.37 35.14
C ARG A 261 1.41 -2.72 35.37
N PRO A 262 1.18 -3.40 36.50
CA PRO A 262 1.68 -4.77 36.68
C PRO A 262 1.15 -5.66 35.54
N GLY A 263 2.06 -6.28 34.78
CA GLY A 263 1.74 -7.16 33.65
C GLY A 263 1.38 -6.49 32.32
N HIS A 264 1.35 -5.16 32.23
CA HIS A 264 0.95 -4.46 30.98
C HIS A 264 1.64 -3.09 30.84
N ILE A 265 2.20 -2.81 29.65
CA ILE A 265 2.72 -1.50 29.27
C ILE A 265 1.83 -0.97 28.14
N SER A 266 1.27 0.23 28.32
CA SER A 266 0.54 0.93 27.26
C SER A 266 1.31 2.19 26.88
N ILE A 267 1.53 2.37 25.58
CA ILE A 267 2.17 3.57 25.01
C ILE A 267 1.11 4.31 24.21
N THR A 268 0.97 5.60 24.45
CA THR A 268 0.06 6.47 23.71
C THR A 268 0.85 7.65 23.19
N THR A 269 0.78 7.88 21.89
CA THR A 269 1.45 9.00 21.21
C THR A 269 0.43 10.07 20.86
N SER A 270 0.80 11.33 21.04
CA SER A 270 0.00 12.49 20.61
C SER A 270 0.90 13.39 19.79
N ILE A 271 0.49 13.68 18.56
CA ILE A 271 1.18 14.60 17.66
C ILE A 271 0.36 15.88 17.56
N ARG A 272 1.00 17.03 17.74
CA ARG A 272 0.38 18.34 17.58
C ARG A 272 1.21 19.15 16.60
N SER A 273 0.69 19.34 15.40
CA SER A 273 1.27 20.26 14.41
C SER A 273 0.65 21.64 14.58
N SER A 274 1.48 22.68 14.59
CA SER A 274 1.01 24.07 14.51
C SER A 274 1.70 24.78 13.34
N LYS A 275 0.89 25.50 12.55
CA LYS A 275 1.40 26.52 11.62
C LYS A 275 1.89 27.72 12.44
N ARG A 276 2.99 28.34 12.03
CA ARG A 276 3.29 29.70 12.45
C ARG A 276 2.32 30.69 11.84
#